data_AF-A0A7S0PVC3-F1
#
_entry.id   AF-A0A7S0PVC3-F1
#
_cell.length_a   1.000
_cell.length_b   1.000
_cell.length_c   1.000
_cell.angle_alpha   90.00
_cell.angle_beta   90.00
_cell.angle_gamma   90.00
#
_symmetry.space_group_name_H-M   'P 1'
#
loop_
_entity.id
_entity.type
_entity.pdbx_description
1 polymer ?
#
loop_
_entity_poly.entity_id
_entity_poly.type
_entity_poly.pdbx_seq_one_letter_code
_entity_poly.pdbx_strand_id
1 'polypeptide(L)'
;EIERRAHGTDDRTMQAKDSAQDLSKLSIEDNFGHRFFIAPHRHTKTLYLVRHGEGYHNLHGEPSLGGDRANYKSEKYFDAHLTPKGWAQCRALKKHLDEAVTHDGCEHVMDRIELVVVSPLMRALETAVGCLGGDDKSCDPPASRLDSALMLSRTAIEGVRPAHAAIGTRNEGIREQPGRWRLKFLACELCREHVGENPCDRRRRTSEYAKAFPGVDFSEISSEEDTAWGTMIETNDQMCERAHRFMEWVMRRPETHIAVVTHSAFMAAMLREFGATDQLGCHESVKRETHRWPNNCEMRPVVVIDPSGGGGLDPMFFPGGRTGLEDFDDAENV
;
A
#
# COMPACT_ATOMS: atom_id res chain seq x y z
N GLU A 1 25.69 -43.29 -79.34
CA GLU A 1 25.82 -41.82 -79.35
C GLU A 1 24.59 -41.26 -78.65
N ILE A 2 24.73 -40.59 -77.50
CA ILE A 2 24.84 -39.12 -77.41
C ILE A 2 23.56 -38.51 -78.04
N GLU A 3 22.60 -37.94 -77.32
CA GLU A 3 22.73 -36.72 -76.52
C GLU A 3 21.47 -36.41 -75.68
N ARG A 4 21.66 -35.58 -74.65
CA ARG A 4 20.83 -35.35 -73.47
C ARG A 4 19.68 -34.35 -73.69
N ARG A 5 18.49 -34.64 -73.14
CA ARG A 5 17.52 -33.64 -72.65
C ARG A 5 16.65 -34.25 -71.55
N ALA A 6 16.93 -33.88 -70.30
CA ALA A 6 15.98 -34.02 -69.19
C ALA A 6 16.03 -32.72 -68.39
N HIS A 7 14.84 -32.15 -68.17
CA HIS A 7 14.60 -30.89 -67.49
C HIS A 7 14.95 -30.99 -66.00
N GLY A 8 15.90 -30.19 -65.53
CA GLY A 8 16.11 -29.94 -64.10
C GLY A 8 15.09 -28.90 -63.63
N THR A 9 14.25 -29.29 -62.68
CA THR A 9 13.39 -28.38 -61.91
C THR A 9 13.98 -28.25 -60.50
N ASP A 10 13.92 -27.00 -60.03
CA ASP A 10 14.48 -26.43 -58.80
C ASP A 10 14.35 -27.34 -57.57
N ASP A 11 15.49 -27.74 -56.98
CA ASP A 11 15.56 -28.37 -55.66
C ASP A 11 15.62 -27.26 -54.60
N ARG A 12 14.46 -26.86 -54.06
CA ARG A 12 14.35 -25.94 -52.92
C ARG A 12 14.05 -26.72 -51.65
N THR A 13 15.05 -27.39 -51.09
CA THR A 13 15.08 -27.67 -49.66
C THR A 13 15.33 -26.38 -48.89
N MET A 14 14.27 -25.71 -48.42
CA MET A 14 14.37 -24.69 -47.38
C MET A 14 14.70 -25.37 -46.04
N GLN A 15 15.98 -25.48 -45.71
CA GLN A 15 16.41 -25.69 -44.33
C GLN A 15 16.23 -24.38 -43.57
N ALA A 16 15.25 -24.36 -42.67
CA ALA A 16 15.10 -23.34 -41.64
C ALA A 16 16.20 -23.50 -40.58
N LYS A 17 17.43 -23.06 -40.90
CA LYS A 17 18.49 -22.78 -39.93
C LYS A 17 19.26 -21.55 -40.42
N ASP A 18 19.65 -20.73 -39.46
CA ASP A 18 20.43 -19.49 -39.59
C ASP A 18 19.67 -18.19 -39.88
N SER A 19 18.96 -17.73 -38.86
CA SER A 19 18.87 -16.30 -38.56
C SER A 19 18.96 -16.04 -37.05
N ALA A 20 19.95 -16.64 -36.39
CA ALA A 20 20.49 -16.07 -35.16
C ALA A 20 21.34 -14.84 -35.55
N GLN A 21 20.67 -13.76 -35.95
CA GLN A 21 21.32 -12.47 -36.09
C GLN A 21 21.85 -12.07 -34.71
N ASP A 22 23.14 -11.76 -34.72
CA ASP A 22 23.96 -11.21 -33.64
C ASP A 22 23.25 -10.02 -32.96
N LEU A 23 22.47 -10.29 -31.91
CA LEU A 23 21.72 -9.31 -31.09
C LEU A 23 22.63 -8.40 -30.26
N SER A 24 23.95 -8.46 -30.45
CA SER A 24 24.92 -7.67 -29.69
C SER A 24 25.17 -6.26 -30.27
N LYS A 25 24.45 -5.84 -31.32
CA LYS A 25 24.68 -4.56 -32.00
C LYS A 25 23.42 -3.70 -32.00
N LEU A 26 23.48 -2.66 -31.15
CA LEU A 26 22.46 -1.67 -30.81
C LEU A 26 21.28 -2.27 -30.05
N SER A 27 21.23 -2.09 -28.73
CA SER A 27 19.97 -2.34 -28.02
C SER A 27 18.93 -1.41 -28.64
N ILE A 28 17.83 -1.98 -29.10
CA ILE A 28 16.64 -1.26 -29.55
C ILE A 28 16.22 -0.18 -28.53
N GLU A 29 16.63 -0.35 -27.27
CA GLU A 29 16.41 0.54 -26.12
C GLU A 29 16.86 1.99 -26.33
N ASP A 30 17.90 2.25 -27.13
CA ASP A 30 18.40 3.62 -27.35
C ASP A 30 17.60 4.44 -28.39
N ASN A 31 16.71 3.78 -29.16
CA ASN A 31 15.95 4.44 -30.23
C ASN A 31 14.51 4.83 -29.82
N PHE A 32 14.05 4.45 -28.63
CA PHE A 32 12.69 4.72 -28.16
C PHE A 32 12.70 5.42 -26.80
N GLY A 33 11.96 6.52 -26.67
CA GLY A 33 11.87 7.28 -25.42
C GLY A 33 11.11 6.58 -24.28
N HIS A 34 10.42 5.46 -24.57
CA HIS A 34 9.60 4.71 -23.61
C HIS A 34 10.12 3.28 -23.44
N ARG A 35 10.14 2.80 -22.20
CA ARG A 35 10.49 1.42 -21.84
C ARG A 35 9.31 0.77 -21.13
N PHE A 36 9.06 -0.50 -21.42
CA PHE A 36 7.87 -1.22 -20.99
C PHE A 36 8.25 -2.47 -20.19
N PHE A 37 7.46 -2.77 -19.15
CA PHE A 37 7.57 -3.99 -18.36
C PHE A 37 6.19 -4.63 -18.29
N ILE A 38 6.11 -5.93 -18.55
CA ILE A 38 4.87 -6.70 -18.50
C ILE A 38 4.93 -7.63 -17.28
N ALA A 39 3.91 -7.57 -16.43
CA ALA A 39 3.73 -8.48 -15.30
C ALA A 39 2.32 -9.08 -15.32
N PRO A 40 2.16 -10.37 -15.01
CA PRO A 40 0.83 -10.97 -14.91
C PRO A 40 0.02 -10.32 -13.78
N HIS A 41 -1.20 -9.89 -14.08
CA HIS A 41 -2.04 -9.10 -13.17
C HIS A 41 -2.23 -9.76 -11.80
N ARG A 42 -2.43 -11.08 -11.74
CA ARG A 42 -2.62 -11.84 -10.48
C ARG A 42 -1.49 -11.70 -9.46
N HIS A 43 -0.28 -11.37 -9.90
CA HIS A 43 0.88 -11.19 -9.03
C HIS A 43 1.04 -9.76 -8.56
N THR A 44 0.03 -8.93 -8.79
CA THR A 44 0.06 -7.51 -8.45
C THR A 44 -0.97 -7.15 -7.38
N LYS A 45 -0.64 -6.13 -6.58
CA LYS A 45 -1.55 -5.45 -5.66
C LYS A 45 -1.33 -3.96 -5.77
N THR A 46 -2.38 -3.17 -5.52
CA THR A 46 -2.29 -1.72 -5.42
C THR A 46 -2.29 -1.32 -3.94
N LEU A 47 -1.26 -0.60 -3.53
CA LEU A 47 -1.16 -0.04 -2.19
C LEU A 47 -1.36 1.47 -2.21
N TYR A 48 -2.11 1.99 -1.25
CA TYR A 48 -2.25 3.41 -0.98
C TYR A 48 -1.50 3.72 0.31
N LEU A 49 -0.22 4.06 0.19
CA LEU A 49 0.65 4.30 1.34
C LEU A 49 0.37 5.68 1.91
N VAL A 50 -0.01 5.77 3.19
CA VAL A 50 -0.33 7.02 3.88
C VAL A 50 0.61 7.20 5.06
N ARG A 51 1.38 8.30 5.10
CA ARG A 51 2.10 8.69 6.32
C ARG A 51 1.12 9.35 7.29
N HIS A 52 1.24 9.08 8.60
CA HIS A 52 0.46 9.78 9.61
C HIS A 52 0.55 11.33 9.50
N GLY A 53 -0.51 12.02 9.92
CA GLY A 53 -0.55 13.48 10.05
C GLY A 53 0.42 14.02 11.10
N GLU A 54 0.59 15.33 11.20
CA GLU A 54 1.46 15.94 12.19
C GLU A 54 1.03 15.55 13.62
N GLY A 55 1.93 14.92 14.38
CA GLY A 55 1.74 14.59 15.79
C GLY A 55 2.51 15.52 16.72
N TYR A 56 2.14 15.54 18.00
CA TYR A 56 2.84 16.37 19.01
C TYR A 56 4.34 16.07 19.10
N HIS A 57 4.74 14.80 18.91
CA HIS A 57 6.15 14.43 18.82
C HIS A 57 6.89 15.12 17.65
N ASN A 58 6.24 15.38 16.50
CA ASN A 58 6.85 16.10 15.40
C ASN A 58 6.98 17.58 15.77
N LEU A 59 5.87 18.18 16.20
CA LEU A 59 5.83 19.60 16.56
C LEU A 59 6.91 19.99 17.56
N HIS A 60 7.16 19.11 18.54
CA HIS A 60 8.13 19.39 19.60
C HIS A 60 9.50 18.73 19.39
N GLY A 61 9.62 17.72 18.52
CA GLY A 61 10.86 16.98 18.28
C GLY A 61 11.62 17.38 17.02
N GLU A 62 10.93 17.90 16.00
CA GLU A 62 11.51 18.17 14.69
C GLU A 62 12.07 19.61 14.61
N PRO A 63 13.39 19.80 14.42
CA PRO A 63 13.99 21.14 14.36
C PRO A 63 13.41 22.03 13.26
N SER A 64 13.00 21.46 12.13
CA SER A 64 12.36 22.23 11.05
C SER A 64 10.98 22.79 11.41
N LEU A 65 10.36 22.31 12.48
CA LEU A 65 9.12 22.83 13.06
C LEU A 65 9.38 23.72 14.30
N GLY A 66 10.64 24.01 14.62
CA GLY A 66 11.05 24.72 15.84
C GLY A 66 11.14 23.84 17.09
N GLY A 67 11.10 22.51 16.93
CA GLY A 67 11.25 21.55 18.00
C GLY A 67 12.71 21.24 18.38
N ASP A 68 12.87 20.44 19.43
CA ASP A 68 14.15 19.92 19.92
C ASP A 68 14.11 18.39 19.91
N ARG A 69 15.08 17.74 19.25
CA ARG A 69 15.19 16.28 19.16
C ARG A 69 15.24 15.59 20.52
N ALA A 70 15.67 16.28 21.58
CA ALA A 70 15.61 15.74 22.94
C ALA A 70 14.19 15.35 23.36
N ASN A 71 13.16 16.02 22.81
CA ASN A 71 11.75 15.72 23.11
C ASN A 71 11.29 14.35 22.60
N TYR A 72 11.98 13.71 21.65
CA TYR A 72 11.64 12.34 21.24
C TYR A 72 11.82 11.32 22.37
N LYS A 73 12.63 11.64 23.39
CA LYS A 73 12.83 10.83 24.60
C LYS A 73 11.86 11.18 25.73
N SER A 74 10.97 12.14 25.53
CA SER A 74 10.05 12.60 26.57
C SER A 74 8.81 11.72 26.66
N GLU A 75 8.55 11.20 27.86
CA GLU A 75 7.31 10.48 28.19
C GLU A 75 6.05 11.36 28.04
N LYS A 76 6.19 12.69 28.00
CA LYS A 76 5.09 13.61 27.66
C LYS A 76 4.46 13.28 26.30
N TYR A 77 5.27 12.80 25.36
CA TYR A 77 4.82 12.44 24.01
C TYR A 77 4.72 10.93 23.81
N PHE A 78 4.56 10.17 24.90
CA PHE A 78 4.26 8.74 24.85
C PHE A 78 3.09 8.45 23.90
N ASP A 79 3.32 7.57 22.92
CA ASP A 79 2.36 7.19 21.89
C ASP A 79 1.58 8.41 21.36
N ALA A 80 2.32 9.36 20.81
CA ALA A 80 1.85 10.72 20.58
C ALA A 80 0.57 10.76 19.72
N HIS A 81 -0.37 11.62 20.13
CA HIS A 81 -1.56 11.96 19.35
C HIS A 81 -1.23 12.97 18.23
N LEU A 82 -2.14 13.07 17.26
CA LEU A 82 -2.17 14.12 16.26
C LEU A 82 -2.39 15.51 16.88
N THR A 83 -1.78 16.53 16.28
CA THR A 83 -2.06 17.94 16.60
C THR A 83 -3.36 18.39 15.93
N PRO A 84 -3.92 19.57 16.27
CA PRO A 84 -5.01 20.17 15.50
C PRO A 84 -4.71 20.28 13.99
N LYS A 85 -3.45 20.56 13.63
CA LYS A 85 -2.99 20.59 12.25
C LYS A 85 -2.95 19.19 11.64
N GLY A 86 -2.51 18.17 12.37
CA GLY A 86 -2.60 16.77 11.95
C GLY A 86 -4.03 16.35 11.60
N TRP A 87 -5.00 16.69 12.44
CA TRP A 87 -6.42 16.44 12.13
C TRP A 87 -6.94 17.25 10.94
N ALA A 88 -6.48 18.48 10.74
CA ALA A 88 -6.80 19.27 9.55
C ALA A 88 -6.23 18.64 8.26
N GLN A 89 -5.01 18.09 8.33
CA GLN A 89 -4.44 17.33 7.23
C GLN A 89 -5.27 16.07 6.93
N CYS A 90 -5.77 15.38 7.96
CA CYS A 90 -6.62 14.21 7.77
C CYS A 90 -7.92 14.56 7.02
N ARG A 91 -8.58 15.66 7.40
CA ARG A 91 -9.78 16.16 6.69
C ARG A 91 -9.49 16.54 5.25
N ALA A 92 -8.33 17.13 4.98
CA ALA A 92 -7.92 17.47 3.62
C ALA A 92 -7.68 16.21 2.77
N LEU A 93 -7.04 15.18 3.34
CA LEU A 93 -6.86 13.90 2.65
C LEU A 93 -8.19 13.17 2.45
N LYS A 94 -9.10 13.18 3.44
CA LYS A 94 -10.45 12.64 3.29
C LYS A 94 -11.18 13.28 2.10
N LYS A 95 -11.22 14.61 2.05
CA LYS A 95 -11.82 15.33 0.92
C LYS A 95 -11.18 14.94 -0.42
N HIS A 96 -9.86 14.84 -0.47
CA HIS A 96 -9.16 14.40 -1.68
C HIS A 96 -9.58 12.98 -2.09
N LEU A 97 -9.66 12.04 -1.14
CA LEU A 97 -10.09 10.66 -1.41
C LEU A 97 -11.54 10.57 -1.91
N ASP A 98 -12.43 11.44 -1.40
CA ASP A 98 -13.83 11.51 -1.83
C ASP A 98 -13.94 11.97 -3.30
N GLU A 99 -13.04 12.86 -3.74
CA GLU A 99 -13.01 13.42 -5.09
C GLU A 99 -12.10 12.65 -6.07
N ALA A 100 -11.15 11.87 -5.56
CA ALA A 100 -10.15 11.19 -6.38
C ALA A 100 -10.77 10.05 -7.19
N VAL A 101 -10.51 10.07 -8.49
CA VAL A 101 -10.97 9.06 -9.46
C VAL A 101 -9.79 8.40 -10.17
N THR A 102 -10.05 7.26 -10.79
CA THR A 102 -9.10 6.53 -11.64
C THR A 102 -8.72 7.34 -12.88
N HIS A 103 -7.64 6.95 -13.57
CA HIS A 103 -7.13 7.71 -14.73
C HIS A 103 -8.16 7.88 -15.85
N ASP A 104 -9.08 6.94 -16.01
CA ASP A 104 -10.20 6.99 -16.95
C ASP A 104 -11.43 7.74 -16.41
N GLY A 105 -11.41 8.14 -15.14
CA GLY A 105 -12.50 8.85 -14.46
C GLY A 105 -13.70 7.97 -14.11
N CYS A 106 -13.63 6.66 -14.29
CA CYS A 106 -14.78 5.75 -14.19
C CYS A 106 -15.11 5.32 -12.75
N GLU A 107 -14.15 5.35 -11.83
CA GLU A 107 -14.32 4.87 -10.46
C GLU A 107 -13.66 5.80 -9.46
N HIS A 108 -14.25 5.95 -8.27
CA HIS A 108 -13.59 6.64 -7.18
C HIS A 108 -12.51 5.74 -6.56
N VAL A 109 -11.44 6.34 -6.06
CA VAL A 109 -10.39 5.60 -5.34
C VAL A 109 -10.97 4.85 -4.14
N MET A 110 -11.94 5.46 -3.44
CA MET A 110 -12.60 4.83 -2.30
C MET A 110 -13.42 3.58 -2.67
N ASP A 111 -13.93 3.50 -3.91
CA ASP A 111 -14.65 2.32 -4.37
C ASP A 111 -13.72 1.10 -4.42
N ARG A 112 -12.43 1.34 -4.72
CA ARG A 112 -11.41 0.31 -4.89
C ARG A 112 -10.79 -0.17 -3.58
N ILE A 113 -10.58 0.69 -2.58
CA ILE A 113 -9.87 0.30 -1.35
C ILE A 113 -10.67 -0.75 -0.55
N GLU A 114 -10.20 -1.98 -0.47
CA GLU A 114 -10.90 -3.10 0.17
C GLU A 114 -10.59 -3.21 1.68
N LEU A 115 -9.37 -2.82 2.06
CA LEU A 115 -8.85 -2.94 3.43
C LEU A 115 -7.98 -1.74 3.77
N VAL A 116 -8.11 -1.24 5.00
CA VAL A 116 -7.15 -0.33 5.63
C VAL A 116 -6.30 -1.13 6.60
N VAL A 117 -5.01 -1.18 6.35
CA VAL A 117 -4.00 -1.71 7.28
C VAL A 117 -3.34 -0.54 7.96
N VAL A 118 -3.26 -0.55 9.29
CA VAL A 118 -2.78 0.60 10.06
C VAL A 118 -1.74 0.18 11.08
N SER A 119 -0.68 0.96 11.19
CA SER A 119 0.27 0.82 12.29
C SER A 119 -0.46 1.07 13.61
N PRO A 120 -0.22 0.25 14.65
CA PRO A 120 -0.97 0.37 15.88
C PRO A 120 -0.46 1.47 16.80
N LEU A 121 0.25 2.49 16.30
CA LEU A 121 0.61 3.70 17.04
C LEU A 121 -0.50 4.75 16.91
N MET A 122 -0.79 5.49 17.99
CA MET A 122 -1.96 6.36 18.11
C MET A 122 -2.10 7.36 16.96
N ARG A 123 -1.03 8.08 16.60
CA ARG A 123 -1.05 9.01 15.46
C ARG A 123 -1.43 8.36 14.14
N ALA A 124 -1.06 7.10 13.91
CA ALA A 124 -1.42 6.36 12.70
C ALA A 124 -2.87 5.89 12.76
N LEU A 125 -3.33 5.39 13.92
CA LEU A 125 -4.73 5.04 14.15
C LEU A 125 -5.66 6.25 13.94
N GLU A 126 -5.34 7.40 14.55
CA GLU A 126 -6.07 8.66 14.37
C GLU A 126 -6.06 9.14 12.91
N THR A 127 -4.91 9.01 12.23
CA THR A 127 -4.83 9.36 10.80
C THR A 127 -5.72 8.44 9.96
N ALA A 128 -5.68 7.13 10.21
CA ALA A 128 -6.47 6.17 9.45
C ALA A 128 -7.97 6.46 9.56
N VAL A 129 -8.48 6.61 10.79
CA VAL A 129 -9.91 6.92 11.00
C VAL A 129 -10.27 8.33 10.51
N GLY A 130 -9.38 9.31 10.64
CA GLY A 130 -9.63 10.68 10.19
C GLY A 130 -9.66 10.84 8.67
N CYS A 131 -8.87 10.07 7.93
CA CYS A 131 -8.78 10.16 6.47
C CYS A 131 -9.73 9.20 5.75
N LEU A 132 -9.83 7.96 6.25
CA LEU A 132 -10.53 6.85 5.59
C LEU A 132 -11.83 6.48 6.30
N GLY A 133 -12.13 7.09 7.45
CA GLY A 133 -13.35 6.85 8.20
C GLY A 133 -14.58 7.61 7.68
N GLY A 134 -15.72 7.31 8.29
CA GLY A 134 -16.99 8.00 8.03
C GLY A 134 -17.02 9.39 8.64
N ASP A 135 -18.20 9.99 8.69
CA ASP A 135 -18.35 11.36 9.17
C ASP A 135 -18.33 11.47 10.69
N ASP A 136 -18.10 12.70 11.15
CA ASP A 136 -18.19 13.07 12.54
C ASP A 136 -19.62 12.81 13.07
N LYS A 137 -19.71 12.13 14.21
CA LYS A 137 -20.96 11.89 14.92
C LYS A 137 -21.20 12.99 15.96
N SER A 138 -22.47 13.34 16.14
CA SER A 138 -22.88 14.31 17.15
C SER A 138 -22.63 13.85 18.60
N CYS A 139 -22.59 12.53 18.83
CA CYS A 139 -22.31 11.93 20.12
C CYS A 139 -21.75 10.50 19.97
N ASP A 140 -21.19 9.97 21.05
CA ASP A 140 -20.76 8.58 21.09
C ASP A 140 -21.98 7.65 20.95
N PRO A 141 -21.86 6.56 20.17
CA PRO A 141 -22.92 5.56 20.10
C PRO A 141 -23.10 4.86 21.46
N PRO A 142 -24.31 4.40 21.78
CA PRO A 142 -24.53 3.57 22.96
C PRO A 142 -23.72 2.27 22.87
N ALA A 143 -23.47 1.64 24.03
CA ALA A 143 -22.68 0.41 24.10
C ALA A 143 -23.16 -0.72 23.16
N SER A 144 -24.48 -0.79 22.90
CA SER A 144 -25.09 -1.76 21.98
C SER A 144 -24.81 -1.51 20.49
N ARG A 145 -24.23 -0.35 20.14
CA ARG A 145 -23.97 0.11 18.76
C ARG A 145 -22.55 0.64 18.56
N LEU A 146 -21.60 0.20 19.39
CA LEU A 146 -20.18 0.56 19.24
C LEU A 146 -19.62 0.19 17.87
N ASP A 147 -20.19 -0.84 17.24
CA ASP A 147 -19.89 -1.29 15.88
C ASP A 147 -20.18 -0.23 14.80
N SER A 148 -20.90 0.85 15.13
CA SER A 148 -21.21 1.95 14.21
C SER A 148 -20.20 3.10 14.24
N ALA A 149 -19.19 3.04 15.11
CA ALA A 149 -18.10 4.01 15.20
C ALA A 149 -16.75 3.34 14.97
N LEU A 150 -15.88 4.02 14.21
CA LEU A 150 -14.46 3.65 14.11
C LEU A 150 -13.67 4.19 15.31
N MET A 151 -14.04 5.36 15.82
CA MET A 151 -13.39 6.01 16.94
C MET A 151 -14.42 6.73 17.81
N LEU A 152 -14.30 6.62 19.13
CA LEU A 152 -15.12 7.36 20.08
C LEU A 152 -14.58 8.78 20.30
N SER A 153 -15.46 9.68 20.73
CA SER A 153 -15.13 11.07 21.03
C SER A 153 -14.07 11.20 22.11
N ARG A 154 -13.28 12.27 22.05
CA ARG A 154 -12.26 12.57 23.05
C ARG A 154 -12.31 14.01 23.48
N THR A 155 -12.06 14.21 24.77
CA THR A 155 -11.80 15.52 25.35
C THR A 155 -10.34 15.93 25.14
N ALA A 156 -10.13 17.26 25.07
CA ALA A 156 -8.82 17.84 24.94
C ALA A 156 -8.00 17.67 26.24
N ILE A 157 -6.70 17.43 26.08
CA ILE A 157 -5.69 17.50 27.12
C ILE A 157 -4.60 18.44 26.58
N GLU A 158 -4.39 19.57 27.26
CA GLU A 158 -3.49 20.62 26.80
C GLU A 158 -2.09 20.08 26.49
N GLY A 159 -1.62 20.35 25.26
CA GLY A 159 -0.29 19.92 24.79
C GLY A 159 -0.10 18.41 24.61
N VAL A 160 -1.17 17.60 24.72
CA VAL A 160 -1.11 16.13 24.59
C VAL A 160 -2.06 15.62 23.52
N ARG A 161 -3.32 16.11 23.49
CA ARG A 161 -4.34 15.67 22.53
C ARG A 161 -5.43 16.73 22.35
N PRO A 162 -5.86 17.06 21.11
CA PRO A 162 -7.03 17.92 20.90
C PRO A 162 -8.35 17.17 21.16
N ALA A 163 -9.43 17.92 21.39
CA ALA A 163 -10.77 17.32 21.36
C ALA A 163 -11.15 16.92 19.93
N HIS A 164 -11.93 15.86 19.77
CA HIS A 164 -12.57 15.51 18.51
C HIS A 164 -13.89 14.76 18.75
N ALA A 165 -14.80 14.85 17.78
CA ALA A 165 -16.05 14.10 17.76
C ALA A 165 -15.80 12.62 17.47
N ALA A 166 -16.75 11.75 17.82
CA ALA A 166 -16.69 10.35 17.38
C ALA A 166 -16.71 10.27 15.85
N ILE A 167 -16.03 9.27 15.29
CA ILE A 167 -15.94 9.07 13.84
C ILE A 167 -16.71 7.81 13.48
N GLY A 168 -17.64 7.91 12.53
CA GLY A 168 -18.42 6.78 12.05
C GLY A 168 -17.65 5.79 11.20
N THR A 169 -18.23 4.61 10.99
CA THR A 169 -17.77 3.68 9.96
C THR A 169 -17.99 4.28 8.58
N ARG A 170 -17.03 4.05 7.68
CA ARG A 170 -17.20 4.48 6.29
C ARG A 170 -18.01 3.45 5.53
N ASN A 171 -19.20 3.86 5.11
CA ASN A 171 -20.08 3.09 4.24
C ASN A 171 -20.23 3.76 2.86
N GLU A 172 -19.99 5.07 2.77
CA GLU A 172 -20.10 5.86 1.55
C GLU A 172 -18.86 5.76 0.65
N GLY A 173 -19.07 5.75 -0.67
CA GLY A 173 -18.00 5.57 -1.66
C GLY A 173 -17.41 4.16 -1.64
N ILE A 174 -18.18 3.18 -1.18
CA ILE A 174 -17.88 1.76 -1.26
C ILE A 174 -18.97 1.18 -2.16
N ARG A 175 -18.68 0.93 -3.44
CA ARG A 175 -19.61 0.21 -4.31
C ARG A 175 -20.20 -0.98 -3.56
N GLU A 176 -21.52 -1.07 -3.53
CA GLU A 176 -22.24 -2.23 -3.00
C GLU A 176 -21.74 -3.47 -3.76
N GLN A 177 -20.86 -4.24 -3.13
CA GLN A 177 -20.45 -5.54 -3.63
C GLN A 177 -21.07 -6.60 -2.72
N PRO A 178 -21.52 -7.75 -3.28
CA PRO A 178 -22.00 -8.86 -2.48
C PRO A 178 -21.00 -9.23 -1.38
N GLY A 179 -21.39 -9.07 -0.11
CA GLY A 179 -20.54 -9.37 1.05
C GLY A 179 -19.63 -8.23 1.55
N ARG A 180 -19.60 -7.07 0.88
CA ARG A 180 -18.84 -5.88 1.32
C ARG A 180 -19.79 -4.73 1.67
N TRP A 181 -19.93 -4.48 2.96
CA TRP A 181 -20.91 -3.52 3.51
C TRP A 181 -20.28 -2.40 4.34
N ARG A 182 -18.97 -2.46 4.59
CA ARG A 182 -18.17 -1.41 5.24
C ARG A 182 -16.68 -1.57 4.91
N LEU A 183 -15.91 -0.49 5.02
CA LEU A 183 -14.46 -0.55 4.95
C LEU A 183 -13.89 -1.14 6.25
N LYS A 184 -13.00 -2.13 6.13
CA LYS A 184 -12.37 -2.79 7.28
C LYS A 184 -11.06 -2.08 7.64
N PHE A 185 -10.80 -1.98 8.94
CA PHE A 185 -9.57 -1.42 9.50
C PHE A 185 -8.89 -2.50 10.33
N LEU A 186 -7.64 -2.82 10.01
CA LEU A 186 -6.86 -3.88 10.63
C LEU A 186 -5.52 -3.33 11.12
N ALA A 187 -5.28 -3.43 12.42
CA ALA A 187 -4.04 -3.00 13.02
C ALA A 187 -2.94 -4.06 12.82
N CYS A 188 -1.77 -3.65 12.34
CA CYS A 188 -0.65 -4.55 12.04
C CYS A 188 0.68 -3.98 12.53
N GLU A 189 1.36 -4.70 13.42
CA GLU A 189 2.66 -4.29 13.99
C GLU A 189 3.76 -4.16 12.92
N LEU A 190 3.68 -4.93 11.83
CA LEU A 190 4.75 -4.97 10.82
C LEU A 190 4.97 -3.61 10.12
N CYS A 191 3.95 -2.75 10.03
CA CYS A 191 4.04 -1.43 9.40
C CYS A 191 4.25 -0.27 10.39
N ARG A 192 4.71 -0.53 11.62
CA ARG A 192 5.05 0.50 12.61
C ARG A 192 6.32 1.29 12.29
N GLU A 193 6.49 2.42 12.98
CA GLU A 193 7.72 3.23 12.94
C GLU A 193 8.91 2.43 13.50
N HIS A 194 10.10 3.03 13.57
CA HIS A 194 11.28 2.42 14.19
C HIS A 194 10.96 1.73 15.53
N VAL A 195 11.48 0.51 15.67
CA VAL A 195 11.58 -0.13 16.99
C VAL A 195 12.81 0.45 17.70
N GLY A 196 12.56 1.13 18.81
CA GLY A 196 13.57 1.87 19.56
C GLY A 196 13.11 2.19 20.97
N GLU A 197 13.83 3.11 21.62
CA GLU A 197 13.54 3.56 23.00
C GLU A 197 12.75 4.88 23.06
N ASN A 198 12.35 5.45 21.92
CA ASN A 198 11.56 6.69 21.91
C ASN A 198 10.16 6.41 22.46
N PRO A 199 9.68 7.10 23.53
CA PRO A 199 8.34 6.86 24.05
C PRO A 199 7.22 7.16 23.05
N CYS A 200 7.42 8.06 22.09
CA CYS A 200 6.44 8.30 21.04
C CYS A 200 6.21 7.11 20.11
N ASP A 201 7.15 6.16 20.06
CA ASP A 201 7.07 4.94 19.24
C ASP A 201 6.73 3.70 20.07
N ARG A 202 6.45 3.89 21.38
CA ARG A 202 5.91 2.85 22.26
C ARG A 202 4.40 2.83 22.14
N ARG A 203 3.85 1.68 21.81
CA ARG A 203 2.42 1.44 21.70
C ARG A 203 1.76 1.37 23.10
N ARG A 204 0.51 1.83 23.22
CA ARG A 204 -0.37 1.54 24.38
C ARG A 204 -0.88 0.11 24.34
N ARG A 205 -1.52 -0.34 25.41
CA ARG A 205 -2.19 -1.64 25.45
C ARG A 205 -3.26 -1.78 24.38
N THR A 206 -3.40 -2.96 23.76
CA THR A 206 -4.46 -3.18 22.75
C THR A 206 -5.85 -2.98 23.35
N SER A 207 -6.08 -3.36 24.60
CA SER A 207 -7.36 -3.12 25.28
C SER A 207 -7.70 -1.63 25.46
N GLU A 208 -6.70 -0.75 25.55
CA GLU A 208 -6.91 0.70 25.58
C GLU A 208 -7.30 1.24 24.20
N TYR A 209 -6.67 0.73 23.13
CA TYR A 209 -7.08 1.07 21.79
C TYR A 209 -8.45 0.54 21.43
N ALA A 210 -8.79 -0.70 21.79
CA ALA A 210 -10.11 -1.26 21.50
C ALA A 210 -11.25 -0.44 22.13
N LYS A 211 -11.01 0.18 23.30
CA LYS A 211 -11.95 1.15 23.91
C LYS A 211 -12.04 2.46 23.12
N ALA A 212 -10.94 2.91 22.53
CA ALA A 212 -10.86 4.16 21.77
C ALA A 212 -11.39 4.02 20.33
N PHE A 213 -11.11 2.86 19.72
CA PHE A 213 -11.27 2.54 18.32
C PHE A 213 -12.07 1.24 18.15
N PRO A 214 -13.34 1.20 18.56
CA PRO A 214 -14.12 -0.04 18.57
C PRO A 214 -14.34 -0.65 17.17
N GLY A 215 -14.16 0.14 16.10
CA GLY A 215 -14.27 -0.33 14.73
C GLY A 215 -12.94 -0.72 14.06
N VAL A 216 -11.83 -0.69 14.80
CA VAL A 216 -10.52 -1.20 14.32
C VAL A 216 -10.31 -2.60 14.88
N ASP A 217 -9.97 -3.53 13.99
CA ASP A 217 -9.63 -4.89 14.34
C ASP A 217 -8.17 -4.97 14.80
N PHE A 218 -7.94 -5.50 16.01
CA PHE A 218 -6.62 -5.69 16.60
C PHE A 218 -6.22 -7.17 16.68
N SER A 219 -6.97 -8.09 16.04
CA SER A 219 -6.76 -9.54 16.17
C SER A 219 -5.40 -10.04 15.68
N GLU A 220 -4.73 -9.30 14.79
CA GLU A 220 -3.38 -9.62 14.30
C GLU A 220 -2.28 -9.28 15.32
N ILE A 221 -2.62 -8.54 16.39
CA ILE A 221 -1.69 -8.21 17.46
C ILE A 221 -1.84 -9.24 18.58
N SER A 222 -0.83 -10.10 18.71
CA SER A 222 -0.86 -11.21 19.66
C SER A 222 -0.57 -10.81 21.11
N SER A 223 0.12 -9.68 21.34
CA SER A 223 0.49 -9.19 22.67
C SER A 223 -0.36 -8.00 23.11
N GLU A 224 -0.81 -8.05 24.37
CA GLU A 224 -1.54 -6.94 25.01
C GLU A 224 -0.64 -5.69 25.12
N GLU A 225 0.56 -5.88 25.66
CA GLU A 225 1.59 -4.85 25.83
C GLU A 225 2.49 -4.72 24.59
N ASP A 226 3.22 -3.62 24.48
CA ASP A 226 4.23 -3.44 23.43
C ASP A 226 5.51 -4.24 23.73
N THR A 227 5.57 -5.47 23.23
CA THR A 227 6.73 -6.35 23.41
C THR A 227 7.89 -6.04 22.47
N ALA A 228 7.70 -5.17 21.47
CA ALA A 228 8.75 -4.79 20.53
C ALA A 228 9.55 -3.57 21.04
N TRP A 229 8.89 -2.61 21.69
CA TRP A 229 9.56 -1.39 22.13
C TRP A 229 10.76 -1.64 23.06
N GLY A 230 11.86 -0.93 22.82
CA GLY A 230 13.10 -1.03 23.58
C GLY A 230 13.87 -2.35 23.42
N THR A 231 13.40 -3.30 22.60
CA THR A 231 14.12 -4.57 22.37
C THR A 231 15.34 -4.42 21.48
N MET A 232 15.39 -3.35 20.69
CA MET A 232 16.45 -3.04 19.75
C MET A 232 16.48 -1.56 19.43
N ILE A 233 17.59 -1.10 18.88
CA ILE A 233 17.65 0.14 18.11
C ILE A 233 17.65 -0.31 16.66
N GLU A 234 16.48 -0.32 16.03
CA GLU A 234 16.28 -0.89 14.70
C GLU A 234 17.16 -0.18 13.66
N THR A 235 17.99 -0.97 12.98
CA THR A 235 18.79 -0.48 11.85
C THR A 235 17.95 -0.43 10.57
N ASN A 236 18.45 0.26 9.55
CA ASN A 236 17.80 0.28 8.24
C ASN A 236 17.62 -1.13 7.66
N ASP A 237 18.63 -2.00 7.78
CA ASP A 237 18.56 -3.37 7.26
C ASP A 237 17.46 -4.18 7.97
N GLN A 238 17.36 -4.06 9.30
CA GLN A 238 16.31 -4.72 10.08
C GLN A 238 14.91 -4.18 9.73
N MET A 239 14.80 -2.89 9.46
CA MET A 239 13.57 -2.29 8.96
C MET A 239 13.22 -2.81 7.55
N CYS A 240 14.20 -2.96 6.66
CA CYS A 240 14.01 -3.59 5.34
C CYS A 240 13.55 -5.05 5.50
N GLU A 241 14.18 -5.85 6.35
CA GLU A 241 13.74 -7.23 6.64
C GLU A 241 12.30 -7.27 7.17
N ARG A 242 11.91 -6.32 8.02
CA ARG A 242 10.52 -6.18 8.49
C ARG A 242 9.59 -5.74 7.35
N ALA A 243 10.04 -4.87 6.46
CA ALA A 243 9.29 -4.46 5.27
C ALA A 243 9.06 -5.66 4.32
N HIS A 244 10.04 -6.54 4.13
CA HIS A 244 9.86 -7.80 3.38
C HIS A 244 8.79 -8.69 4.01
N ARG A 245 8.85 -8.92 5.33
CA ARG A 245 7.81 -9.67 6.06
C ARG A 245 6.42 -9.01 5.92
N PHE A 246 6.35 -7.69 5.98
CA PHE A 246 5.11 -6.95 5.74
C PHE A 246 4.59 -7.17 4.32
N MET A 247 5.47 -7.09 3.31
CA MET A 247 5.10 -7.31 1.92
C MET A 247 4.64 -8.73 1.65
N GLU A 248 5.30 -9.74 2.20
CA GLU A 248 4.81 -11.12 2.13
C GLU A 248 3.43 -11.28 2.79
N TRP A 249 3.23 -10.67 3.96
CA TRP A 249 1.93 -10.69 4.63
C TRP A 249 0.86 -10.01 3.76
N VAL A 250 1.17 -8.85 3.16
CA VAL A 250 0.30 -8.15 2.21
C VAL A 250 -0.01 -9.04 1.00
N MET A 251 0.98 -9.72 0.41
CA MET A 251 0.77 -10.54 -0.77
C MET A 251 -0.12 -11.77 -0.50
N ARG A 252 -0.12 -12.30 0.73
CA ARG A 252 -1.02 -13.39 1.15
C ARG A 252 -2.47 -12.96 1.38
N ARG A 253 -2.75 -11.65 1.43
CA ARG A 253 -4.11 -11.12 1.61
C ARG A 253 -4.97 -11.39 0.38
N PRO A 254 -6.27 -11.73 0.53
CA PRO A 254 -7.19 -11.80 -0.60
C PRO A 254 -7.45 -10.42 -1.22
N GLU A 255 -7.31 -9.33 -0.45
CA GLU A 255 -7.52 -7.97 -0.93
C GLU A 255 -6.44 -7.54 -1.94
N THR A 256 -6.84 -6.91 -3.03
CA THR A 256 -6.00 -6.42 -4.14
C THR A 256 -5.68 -4.94 -4.01
N HIS A 257 -6.54 -4.16 -3.36
CA HIS A 257 -6.40 -2.72 -3.19
C HIS A 257 -6.41 -2.38 -1.69
N ILE A 258 -5.25 -2.01 -1.14
CA ILE A 258 -5.05 -1.90 0.30
C ILE A 258 -4.49 -0.52 0.65
N ALA A 259 -5.16 0.22 1.53
CA ALA A 259 -4.57 1.42 2.12
C ALA A 259 -3.68 1.02 3.30
N VAL A 260 -2.47 1.55 3.36
CA VAL A 260 -1.50 1.28 4.44
C VAL A 260 -1.17 2.58 5.15
N VAL A 261 -1.68 2.78 6.36
CA VAL A 261 -1.41 3.97 7.16
C VAL A 261 -0.23 3.69 8.11
N THR A 262 0.90 4.33 7.85
CA THR A 262 2.20 4.05 8.44
C THR A 262 2.96 5.35 8.75
N HIS A 263 4.29 5.28 8.82
CA HIS A 263 5.17 6.34 9.29
C HIS A 263 6.24 6.65 8.26
N SER A 264 6.94 7.77 8.48
CA SER A 264 7.86 8.30 7.49
C SER A 264 9.00 7.36 7.14
N ALA A 265 9.68 6.81 8.15
CA ALA A 265 10.86 6.01 7.88
C ALA A 265 10.50 4.65 7.29
N PHE A 266 9.48 3.98 7.85
CA PHE A 266 8.99 2.72 7.29
C PHE A 266 8.53 2.87 5.83
N MET A 267 7.76 3.92 5.52
CA MET A 267 7.32 4.20 4.14
C MET A 267 8.51 4.51 3.22
N ALA A 268 9.50 5.28 3.69
CA ALA A 268 10.70 5.58 2.91
C ALA A 268 11.58 4.34 2.68
N ALA A 269 11.71 3.48 3.68
CA ALA A 269 12.44 2.22 3.59
C ALA A 269 11.76 1.29 2.57
N MET A 270 10.45 1.07 2.69
CA MET A 270 9.66 0.30 1.72
C MET A 270 9.83 0.81 0.29
N LEU A 271 9.67 2.12 0.07
CA LEU A 271 9.75 2.69 -1.27
C LEU A 271 11.16 2.63 -1.86
N ARG A 272 12.21 2.64 -1.03
CA ARG A 272 13.60 2.49 -1.49
C ARG A 272 13.95 1.03 -1.74
N GLU A 273 13.53 0.14 -0.85
CA GLU A 273 13.81 -1.29 -0.93
C GLU A 273 13.10 -1.93 -2.14
N PHE A 274 11.81 -1.63 -2.32
CA PHE A 274 10.98 -2.23 -3.38
C PHE A 274 10.80 -1.34 -4.60
N GLY A 275 11.24 -0.07 -4.53
CA GLY A 275 11.23 0.84 -5.66
C GLY A 275 12.28 0.42 -6.68
N ALA A 276 11.90 -0.42 -7.63
CA ALA A 276 12.80 -0.91 -8.67
C ALA A 276 13.29 0.18 -9.66
N THR A 277 13.01 1.46 -9.40
CA THR A 277 13.24 2.57 -10.34
C THR A 277 14.71 2.77 -10.69
N ASP A 278 15.63 2.41 -9.79
CA ASP A 278 17.06 2.44 -10.09
C ASP A 278 17.52 1.25 -10.92
N GLN A 279 17.08 0.05 -10.56
CA GLN A 279 17.40 -1.21 -11.25
C GLN A 279 16.84 -1.22 -12.67
N LEU A 280 15.65 -0.64 -12.87
CA LEU A 280 15.02 -0.45 -14.17
C LEU A 280 15.57 0.77 -14.91
N GLY A 281 16.50 1.53 -14.31
CA GLY A 281 17.11 2.72 -14.89
C GLY A 281 16.11 3.84 -15.23
N CYS A 282 14.99 3.95 -14.51
CA CYS A 282 13.86 4.86 -14.80
C CYS A 282 14.29 6.33 -14.96
N HIS A 283 13.46 7.12 -15.64
CA HIS A 283 13.67 8.57 -15.74
C HIS A 283 13.67 9.22 -14.34
N GLU A 284 14.43 10.30 -14.15
CA GLU A 284 14.64 10.93 -12.84
C GLU A 284 13.32 11.40 -12.18
N SER A 285 12.36 11.82 -12.99
CA SER A 285 11.03 12.20 -12.48
C SER A 285 10.32 11.03 -11.78
N VAL A 286 10.50 9.80 -12.27
CA VAL A 286 9.91 8.57 -11.72
C VAL A 286 10.69 8.11 -10.49
N LYS A 287 12.03 8.14 -10.55
CA LYS A 287 12.89 7.82 -9.40
C LYS A 287 12.58 8.72 -8.20
N ARG A 288 12.27 9.99 -8.44
CA ARG A 288 11.92 10.93 -7.36
C ARG A 288 10.66 10.52 -6.60
N GLU A 289 9.69 9.83 -7.24
CA GLU A 289 8.45 9.40 -6.59
C GLU A 289 8.69 8.31 -5.53
N THR A 290 9.68 7.44 -5.74
CA THR A 290 10.09 6.40 -4.77
C THR A 290 11.13 6.93 -3.78
N HIS A 291 11.97 7.90 -4.15
CA HIS A 291 13.09 8.34 -3.30
C HIS A 291 12.74 9.49 -2.34
N ARG A 292 11.74 10.31 -2.67
CA ARG A 292 11.38 11.48 -1.87
C ARG A 292 10.83 11.07 -0.50
N TRP A 293 11.32 11.72 0.56
CA TRP A 293 10.76 11.54 1.89
C TRP A 293 9.26 11.94 1.94
N PRO A 294 8.38 11.14 2.56
CA PRO A 294 6.95 11.44 2.62
C PRO A 294 6.65 12.59 3.60
N ASN A 295 5.79 13.53 3.20
CA ASN A 295 5.27 14.59 4.08
C ASN A 295 4.18 14.05 5.01
N ASN A 296 3.89 14.77 6.10
CA ASN A 296 2.80 14.39 7.01
C ASN A 296 1.46 14.33 6.26
N CYS A 297 0.69 13.26 6.49
CA CYS A 297 -0.57 12.98 5.81
C CYS A 297 -0.49 12.86 4.29
N GLU A 298 0.71 12.60 3.74
CA GLU A 298 0.88 12.31 2.32
C GLU A 298 0.38 10.90 1.99
N MET A 299 -0.36 10.77 0.88
CA MET A 299 -0.71 9.49 0.29
C MET A 299 0.08 9.28 -1.01
N ARG A 300 0.58 8.05 -1.24
CA ARG A 300 1.12 7.61 -2.53
C ARG A 300 0.46 6.30 -2.98
N PRO A 301 -0.26 6.29 -4.11
CA PRO A 301 -0.67 5.05 -4.75
C PRO A 301 0.53 4.40 -5.44
N VAL A 302 0.74 3.09 -5.24
CA VAL A 302 1.79 2.30 -5.86
C VAL A 302 1.27 0.92 -6.26
N VAL A 303 1.87 0.32 -7.29
CA VAL A 303 1.64 -1.07 -7.64
C VAL A 303 2.82 -1.90 -7.19
N VAL A 304 2.53 -2.97 -6.47
CA VAL A 304 3.48 -3.98 -6.03
C VAL A 304 3.35 -5.18 -6.95
N ILE A 305 4.48 -5.80 -7.27
CA ILE A 305 4.56 -7.01 -8.09
C ILE A 305 5.37 -8.04 -7.30
N ASP A 306 4.82 -9.25 -7.13
CA ASP A 306 5.53 -10.40 -6.58
C ASP A 306 6.02 -11.34 -7.71
N PRO A 307 7.31 -11.28 -8.08
CA PRO A 307 7.85 -12.14 -9.12
C PRO A 307 8.12 -13.58 -8.64
N SER A 308 7.97 -13.89 -7.35
CA SER A 308 8.31 -15.21 -6.80
C SER A 308 7.28 -16.30 -7.11
N GLY A 309 6.12 -15.92 -7.68
CA GLY A 309 5.10 -16.85 -8.16
C GLY A 309 4.08 -17.30 -7.10
N GLY A 310 3.94 -16.56 -5.98
CA GLY A 310 3.07 -16.89 -4.85
C GLY A 310 1.55 -16.87 -5.08
N GLY A 311 1.06 -16.87 -6.33
CA GLY A 311 -0.36 -16.77 -6.67
C GLY A 311 -0.84 -17.99 -7.47
N GLY A 312 -1.92 -18.63 -7.01
CA GLY A 312 -2.58 -19.75 -7.69
C GLY A 312 -3.17 -19.40 -9.06
N LEU A 313 -4.13 -20.20 -9.56
CA LEU A 313 -4.79 -19.93 -10.85
C LEU A 313 -5.46 -18.55 -10.84
N ASP A 314 -5.27 -17.77 -11.91
CA ASP A 314 -5.90 -16.46 -12.09
C ASP A 314 -7.34 -16.65 -12.57
N PRO A 315 -8.36 -16.17 -11.84
CA PRO A 315 -9.75 -16.31 -12.25
C PRO A 315 -10.07 -15.53 -13.54
N MET A 316 -9.26 -14.53 -13.90
CA MET A 316 -9.43 -13.77 -15.13
C MET A 316 -8.66 -14.37 -16.31
N PHE A 317 -7.80 -15.37 -16.06
CA PHE A 317 -7.09 -16.05 -17.14
C PHE A 317 -8.05 -16.95 -17.91
N PHE A 318 -8.28 -16.58 -19.17
CA PHE A 318 -9.01 -17.41 -20.13
C PHE A 318 -8.00 -18.14 -21.02
N PRO A 319 -7.93 -19.49 -20.97
CA PRO A 319 -6.90 -20.25 -21.69
C PRO A 319 -7.06 -20.28 -23.22
N GLY A 320 -8.19 -19.82 -23.76
CA GLY A 320 -8.56 -20.04 -25.16
C GLY A 320 -8.94 -21.49 -25.47
N GLY A 321 -9.45 -21.76 -26.68
CA GLY A 321 -9.60 -23.12 -27.22
C GLY A 321 -10.75 -23.99 -26.69
N ARG A 322 -11.58 -23.52 -25.75
CA ARG A 322 -12.85 -24.19 -25.40
C ARG A 322 -14.02 -23.36 -25.92
N THR A 323 -14.33 -23.55 -27.19
CA THR A 323 -15.50 -22.94 -27.85
C THR A 323 -16.81 -23.63 -27.46
N GLY A 324 -16.74 -24.80 -26.81
CA GLY A 324 -17.90 -25.69 -26.64
C GLY A 324 -18.38 -26.31 -27.96
N LEU A 325 -17.62 -26.11 -29.04
CA LEU A 325 -17.83 -26.75 -30.34
C LEU A 325 -16.78 -27.85 -30.44
N GLU A 326 -17.16 -29.11 -30.16
CA GLU A 326 -16.23 -30.25 -30.16
C GLU A 326 -15.75 -30.68 -31.56
N ASP A 327 -16.21 -30.04 -32.65
CA ASP A 327 -15.95 -30.47 -34.04
C ASP A 327 -15.57 -29.32 -34.99
N PHE A 328 -14.68 -28.41 -34.61
CA PHE A 328 -14.00 -27.56 -35.61
C PHE A 328 -12.57 -28.03 -35.77
N ASP A 329 -12.35 -28.81 -36.82
CA ASP A 329 -11.03 -29.25 -37.27
C ASP A 329 -10.30 -28.03 -37.87
N ASP A 330 -9.30 -27.50 -37.15
CA ASP A 330 -8.50 -26.33 -37.54
C ASP A 330 -7.67 -26.55 -38.83
N ALA A 331 -7.79 -27.72 -39.47
CA ALA A 331 -7.07 -28.06 -40.69
C ALA A 331 -7.53 -27.30 -41.96
N GLU A 332 -8.69 -26.64 -41.95
CA GLU A 332 -9.22 -25.95 -43.14
C GLU A 332 -9.00 -24.42 -43.18
N ASN A 333 -8.41 -23.80 -42.15
CA ASN A 333 -8.19 -22.34 -42.12
C ASN A 333 -6.72 -21.96 -41.89
N VAL A 334 -5.83 -22.42 -42.79
CA VAL A 334 -4.48 -21.84 -42.99
C VAL A 334 -4.49 -20.88 -44.16
#